data_AF-A0A528TMX9-F1
#
_entry.id   AF-A0A528TMX9-F1
#
_cell.length_a   1.000
_cell.length_b   1.000
_cell.length_c   1.000
_cell.angle_alpha   90.00
_cell.angle_beta   90.00
_cell.angle_gamma   90.00
#
_symmetry.space_group_name_H-M   'P 1'
#
loop_
_entity.id
_entity.type
_entity.pdbx_description
1 polymer ?
#
loop_
_entity_poly.entity_id
_entity_poly.type
_entity_poly.pdbx_seq_one_letter_code
_entity_poly.pdbx_strand_id
1 'polypeptide(L)'
;MSKEAVTDRVVAKYMPDELDRRIIAQLRADGRASLSNLSDTLGVARGTVQNRLERLLTTGTILGFTVRVREDYDVNTIHAVMMIEVVGKSTTQVIRKLRGIPEMYTLH
;
A
#
# COMPACT_ATOMS: atom_id res chain seq x y z
N MET A 1 12.01 -23.34 16.65
CA MET A 1 12.10 -21.89 16.92
C MET A 1 12.93 -21.31 15.78
N SER A 2 12.48 -20.40 14.91
CA SER A 2 11.21 -19.73 14.71
C SER A 2 11.08 -19.41 13.23
N LYS A 3 9.84 -19.39 12.74
CA LYS A 3 9.44 -19.30 11.33
C LYS A 3 9.89 -17.98 10.71
N GLU A 4 10.59 -18.05 9.59
CA GLU A 4 10.79 -16.92 8.68
C GLU A 4 10.36 -17.35 7.27
N ALA A 5 9.06 -17.65 7.15
CA ALA A 5 8.39 -17.75 5.87
C ALA A 5 7.77 -16.39 5.56
N VAL A 6 8.62 -15.43 5.19
CA VAL A 6 8.16 -14.17 4.61
C VAL A 6 7.42 -14.54 3.33
N THR A 7 6.11 -14.35 3.41
CA THR A 7 5.14 -14.90 2.50
C THR A 7 5.17 -14.09 1.21
N ASP A 8 5.99 -14.55 0.25
CA ASP A 8 5.82 -14.27 -1.17
C ASP A 8 4.57 -15.03 -1.65
N ARG A 9 3.40 -14.60 -1.18
CA ARG A 9 2.14 -14.97 -1.81
C ARG A 9 2.03 -14.06 -3.01
N VAL A 10 2.38 -14.59 -4.17
CA VAL A 10 1.75 -14.22 -5.43
C VAL A 10 0.24 -14.43 -5.23
N VAL A 11 -0.43 -13.43 -4.64
CA VAL A 11 -1.88 -13.37 -4.64
C VAL A 11 -2.24 -13.30 -6.11
N ALA A 12 -2.96 -14.31 -6.61
CA ALA A 12 -3.49 -14.31 -7.96
C ALA A 12 -4.05 -12.91 -8.25
N LYS A 13 -3.52 -12.26 -9.28
CA LYS A 13 -3.74 -10.84 -9.59
C LYS A 13 -5.25 -10.58 -9.61
N TYR A 14 -5.78 -10.05 -8.51
CA TYR A 14 -7.18 -9.69 -8.44
C TYR A 14 -7.41 -8.57 -9.46
N MET A 15 -8.35 -8.79 -10.39
CA MET A 15 -8.73 -7.79 -11.37
C MET A 15 -9.95 -7.03 -10.85
N PRO A 16 -9.80 -5.76 -10.42
CA PRO A 16 -10.91 -4.99 -9.89
C PRO A 16 -11.96 -4.73 -10.97
N ASP A 17 -13.21 -5.03 -10.65
CA ASP A 17 -14.34 -4.70 -11.50
C ASP A 17 -14.75 -3.22 -11.37
N GLU A 18 -15.81 -2.83 -12.06
CA GLU A 18 -16.23 -1.43 -12.08
C GLU A 18 -16.65 -0.91 -10.69
N LEU A 19 -17.33 -1.74 -9.89
CA LEU A 19 -17.72 -1.35 -8.54
C LEU A 19 -16.49 -1.17 -7.65
N ASP A 20 -15.52 -2.08 -7.75
CA ASP A 20 -14.26 -1.97 -7.02
C ASP A 20 -13.50 -0.69 -7.37
N ARG A 21 -13.43 -0.35 -8.66
CA ARG A 21 -12.79 0.89 -9.13
C ARG A 21 -13.48 2.12 -8.59
N ARG A 22 -14.82 2.12 -8.54
CA ARG A 22 -15.60 3.22 -7.95
C ARG A 22 -15.38 3.31 -6.43
N ILE A 23 -15.30 2.20 -5.71
CA ILE A 23 -14.93 2.18 -4.28
C ILE A 23 -13.55 2.81 -4.08
N ILE A 24 -12.55 2.39 -4.86
CA ILE A 24 -11.19 2.94 -4.79
C ILE A 24 -11.19 4.44 -5.10
N ALA A 25 -11.95 4.89 -6.09
CA ALA A 25 -12.06 6.31 -6.43
C ALA A 25 -12.64 7.12 -5.27
N GLN A 26 -13.70 6.64 -4.61
CA GLN A 26 -14.28 7.29 -3.44
C GLN A 26 -13.29 7.34 -2.27
N LEU A 27 -12.59 6.24 -1.99
CA LEU A 27 -11.59 6.18 -0.91
C LEU A 27 -10.32 7.00 -1.19
N ARG A 28 -9.98 7.25 -2.46
CA ARG A 28 -8.91 8.19 -2.82
C ARG A 28 -9.29 9.63 -2.54
N ALA A 29 -10.56 9.98 -2.70
CA ALA A 29 -11.08 11.30 -2.37
C ALA A 29 -11.25 11.47 -0.85
N ASP A 30 -11.85 10.48 -0.19
CA ASP A 30 -12.01 10.42 1.26
C ASP A 30 -11.71 9.01 1.79
N GLY A 31 -10.48 8.81 2.26
CA GLY A 31 -10.03 7.54 2.83
C GLY A 31 -10.71 7.19 4.17
N ARG A 32 -11.47 8.12 4.76
CA ARG A 32 -12.21 7.93 6.02
C ARG A 32 -13.71 7.70 5.79
N ALA A 33 -14.16 7.65 4.52
CA ALA A 33 -15.56 7.46 4.19
C ALA A 33 -16.12 6.20 4.86
N SER A 34 -17.26 6.34 5.54
CA SER A 34 -17.91 5.21 6.20
C SER A 34 -18.51 4.24 5.16
N LEU A 35 -18.72 2.98 5.55
CA LEU A 35 -19.41 2.02 4.70
C LEU A 35 -20.83 2.48 4.31
N SER A 36 -21.51 3.22 5.18
CA SER A 36 -22.82 3.81 4.86
C SER A 36 -22.69 4.90 3.81
N ASN A 37 -21.73 5.81 3.94
CA ASN A 37 -21.53 6.88 2.95
C ASN A 37 -21.17 6.31 1.58
N LEU A 38 -20.32 5.27 1.55
CA LEU A 38 -19.97 4.57 0.31
C LEU A 38 -21.19 3.85 -0.28
N SER A 39 -21.99 3.19 0.56
CA SER A 39 -23.25 2.52 0.17
C SER A 39 -24.19 3.52 -0.53
N ASP A 40 -24.45 4.66 0.13
CA ASP A 40 -25.35 5.69 -0.37
C ASP A 40 -24.83 6.34 -1.66
N THR A 41 -23.53 6.65 -1.70
CA THR A 41 -22.90 7.29 -2.87
C THR A 41 -22.80 6.36 -4.07
N LEU A 42 -22.57 5.06 -3.84
CA LEU A 42 -22.39 4.08 -4.91
C LEU A 42 -23.70 3.43 -5.37
N GLY A 43 -24.78 3.56 -4.58
CA GLY A 43 -26.10 3.00 -4.86
C GLY A 43 -26.15 1.47 -4.69
N VAL A 44 -25.39 0.93 -3.74
CA VAL A 44 -25.30 -0.51 -3.48
C VAL A 44 -25.46 -0.80 -2.00
N ALA A 45 -25.87 -2.01 -1.62
CA ALA A 45 -26.05 -2.36 -0.22
C ALA A 45 -24.73 -2.29 0.57
N ARG A 46 -24.82 -1.87 1.84
CA ARG A 46 -23.67 -1.80 2.77
C ARG A 46 -22.87 -3.11 2.83
N GLY A 47 -23.54 -4.26 2.90
CA GLY A 47 -22.87 -5.57 2.91
C GLY A 47 -22.09 -5.86 1.63
N THR A 48 -22.56 -5.37 0.47
CA THR A 48 -21.81 -5.45 -0.78
C THR A 48 -20.53 -4.63 -0.69
N VAL A 49 -20.59 -3.36 -0.24
CA VAL A 49 -19.38 -2.53 -0.08
C VAL A 49 -18.39 -3.18 0.88
N GLN A 50 -18.87 -3.70 2.02
CA GLN A 50 -18.04 -4.37 3.01
C GLN A 50 -17.27 -5.55 2.40
N ASN A 51 -17.98 -6.47 1.72
CA ASN A 51 -17.36 -7.65 1.11
C ASN A 51 -16.35 -7.27 0.02
N ARG A 52 -16.65 -6.22 -0.75
CA ARG A 52 -15.75 -5.72 -1.81
C ARG A 52 -14.49 -5.10 -1.21
N LEU A 53 -14.64 -4.28 -0.18
CA LEU A 53 -13.51 -3.64 0.51
C LEU A 53 -12.59 -4.69 1.16
N GLU A 54 -13.16 -5.67 1.84
CA GLU A 54 -12.41 -6.77 2.45
C GLU A 54 -11.64 -7.57 1.39
N ARG A 55 -12.26 -7.84 0.23
CA ARG A 55 -11.58 -8.52 -0.87
C ARG A 55 -10.44 -7.67 -1.45
N LEU A 56 -10.64 -6.36 -1.61
CA LEU A 56 -9.59 -5.46 -2.09
C LEU A 56 -8.37 -5.41 -1.14
N LEU A 57 -8.61 -5.46 0.17
CA LEU A 57 -7.57 -5.52 1.20
C LEU A 57 -6.85 -6.88 1.22
N THR A 58 -7.60 -7.97 1.30
CA THR A 58 -7.04 -9.33 1.38
C THR A 58 -6.27 -9.74 0.13
N THR A 59 -6.64 -9.19 -1.04
CA THR A 59 -5.92 -9.41 -2.30
C THR A 59 -4.72 -8.49 -2.49
N GLY A 60 -4.50 -7.52 -1.62
CA GLY A 60 -3.43 -6.53 -1.77
C GLY A 60 -3.67 -5.48 -2.86
N THR A 61 -4.90 -5.37 -3.39
CA THR A 61 -5.26 -4.29 -4.30
C THR A 61 -5.28 -2.95 -3.58
N ILE A 62 -5.79 -2.93 -2.35
CA ILE A 62 -5.60 -1.85 -1.38
C ILE A 62 -4.57 -2.34 -0.37
N LEU A 63 -3.42 -1.66 -0.32
CA LEU A 63 -2.33 -2.03 0.59
C LEU A 63 -2.59 -1.61 2.04
N GLY A 64 -3.38 -0.56 2.23
CA GLY A 64 -3.72 -0.03 3.54
C GLY A 64 -4.25 1.39 3.47
N PHE A 65 -4.49 1.97 4.64
CA PHE A 65 -4.91 3.35 4.82
C PHE A 65 -3.80 4.12 5.53
N THR A 66 -3.49 5.31 5.04
CA THR A 66 -2.44 6.16 5.59
C THR A 66 -2.92 7.59 5.77
N VAL A 67 -2.25 8.32 6.64
CA VAL A 67 -2.47 9.76 6.84
C VAL A 67 -1.44 10.52 6.01
N ARG A 68 -1.91 11.47 5.20
CA ARG A 68 -1.04 12.44 4.53
C ARG A 68 -0.84 13.63 5.46
N VAL A 69 0.37 13.77 5.98
CA VAL A 69 0.78 14.94 6.78
C VAL A 69 1.46 15.97 5.88
N ARG A 70 1.60 17.21 6.36
CA ARG A 70 2.45 18.19 5.69
C ARG A 70 3.91 17.78 5.80
N GLU A 71 4.73 18.16 4.83
CA GLU A 71 6.16 17.84 4.82
C GLU A 71 6.91 18.47 6.00
N ASP A 72 6.45 19.62 6.50
CA ASP A 72 7.04 20.34 7.63
C ASP A 72 6.44 19.94 8.99
N TYR A 73 5.64 18.87 9.05
CA TYR A 73 5.04 18.41 10.30
C TYR A 73 6.10 17.98 11.32
N ASP A 74 7.21 17.41 10.84
CA ASP A 74 8.38 17.14 11.65
C ASP A 74 9.57 17.93 11.11
N VAL A 75 9.81 19.09 11.71
CA VAL A 75 10.87 20.03 11.33
C VAL A 75 12.28 19.46 11.46
N ASN A 76 12.45 18.31 12.13
CA ASN A 76 13.73 17.63 12.28
C ASN A 76 13.91 16.44 11.34
N THR A 77 12.89 16.08 10.55
CA THR A 77 13.01 14.98 9.59
C THR A 77 13.91 15.40 8.42
N ILE A 78 14.97 14.63 8.18
CA ILE A 78 15.85 14.80 7.03
C ILE A 78 15.46 13.75 5.96
N HIS A 79 15.08 14.22 4.79
CA HIS A 79 14.92 13.38 3.60
C HIS A 79 16.17 13.47 2.73
N ALA A 80 16.72 12.31 2.35
CA ALA A 80 17.85 12.22 1.43
C ALA A 80 17.50 11.27 0.29
N VAL A 81 17.86 11.67 -0.93
CA VAL A 81 17.86 10.79 -2.11
C VAL A 81 19.31 10.61 -2.51
N MET A 82 19.72 9.36 -2.70
CA MET A 82 21.09 9.04 -3.08
C MET A 82 21.11 8.09 -4.27
N MET A 83 22.03 8.36 -5.20
CA MET A 83 22.31 7.48 -6.32
C MET A 83 23.52 6.63 -5.95
N ILE A 84 23.42 5.31 -6.17
CA ILE A 84 24.50 4.37 -5.87
C ILE A 84 24.84 3.62 -7.15
N GLU A 85 26.10 3.71 -7.56
CA GLU A 85 26.65 2.90 -8.64
C GLU A 85 27.15 1.57 -8.07
N VAL A 86 26.76 0.45 -8.70
CA VAL A 86 27.15 -0.88 -8.27
C VAL A 86 28.02 -1.51 -9.36
N VAL A 87 29.28 -1.80 -9.01
CA VAL A 87 30.24 -2.44 -9.93
C VAL A 87 30.14 -3.96 -9.83
N GLY A 88 30.15 -4.64 -10.99
CA GLY A 88 30.15 -6.10 -11.09
C GLY A 88 28.78 -6.74 -10.81
N LYS A 89 28.77 -8.02 -10.40
CA LYS A 89 27.54 -8.82 -10.20
C LYS A 89 27.04 -8.82 -8.75
N SER A 90 27.06 -7.66 -8.09
CA SER A 90 26.76 -7.54 -6.65
C SER A 90 25.40 -6.87 -6.33
N THR A 91 24.63 -6.47 -7.36
CA THR A 91 23.36 -5.74 -7.21
C THR A 91 22.39 -6.37 -6.21
N THR A 92 22.13 -7.68 -6.29
CA THR A 92 21.23 -8.38 -5.37
C THR A 92 21.71 -8.34 -3.91
N GLN A 93 23.02 -8.42 -3.69
CA GLN A 93 23.61 -8.34 -2.35
C GLN A 93 23.53 -6.92 -1.79
N VAL A 94 23.78 -5.91 -2.63
CA VAL A 94 23.67 -4.49 -2.27
C VAL A 94 22.23 -4.14 -1.89
N ILE A 95 21.25 -4.50 -2.73
CA ILE A 95 19.82 -4.30 -2.45
C ILE A 95 19.43 -4.90 -1.10
N ARG A 96 19.88 -6.13 -0.81
CA ARG A 96 19.55 -6.82 0.44
C ARG A 96 20.11 -6.12 1.67
N LYS A 97 21.32 -5.56 1.58
CA LYS A 97 21.92 -4.76 2.66
C LYS A 97 21.18 -3.44 2.86
N LEU A 98 20.88 -2.73 1.76
CA LEU A 98 20.20 -1.44 1.82
C LEU A 98 18.78 -1.55 2.39
N ARG A 99 18.03 -2.60 2.00
CA ARG A 99 16.70 -2.89 2.59
C ARG A 99 16.72 -3.21 4.09
N GLY A 100 17.89 -3.50 4.67
CA GLY A 100 18.05 -3.72 6.10
C GLY A 100 18.22 -2.44 6.93
N ILE A 101 18.35 -1.28 6.28
CA ILE A 101 18.53 0.02 6.95
C ILE A 101 17.13 0.58 7.29
N PRO A 102 16.78 0.73 8.58
CA PRO A 102 15.44 1.18 9.00
C PRO A 102 15.04 2.55 8.45
N GLU A 103 16.02 3.44 8.27
CA GLU A 103 15.83 4.80 7.76
C GLU A 103 15.54 4.81 6.25
N MET A 104 15.75 3.70 5.54
CA MET A 104 15.51 3.62 4.10
C MET A 104 14.04 3.32 3.80
N TYR A 105 13.29 4.37 3.45
CA TYR A 105 11.86 4.25 3.16
C TYR A 105 11.55 3.69 1.77
N THR A 106 12.42 3.92 0.78
CA THR A 106 12.19 3.48 -0.61
C THR A 106 13.52 3.21 -1.32
N LEU A 107 13.52 2.19 -2.19
CA LEU A 107 14.61 1.86 -3.11
C LEU A 107 14.01 1.62 -4.49
N HIS A 108 14.53 2.33 -5.49
CA HIS A 108 14.08 2.25 -6.88
C HIS A 108 15.08 1.50 -7.75
#